data_AF-A0A847XGF5-F1
#
_entry.id   AF-A0A847XGF5-F1
#
_cell.length_a   1.000
_cell.length_b   1.000
_cell.length_c   1.000
_cell.angle_alpha   90.00
_cell.angle_beta   90.00
_cell.angle_gamma   90.00
#
_symmetry.space_group_name_H-M   'P 1'
#
loop_
_entity.id
_entity.type
_entity.pdbx_description
1 polymer ?
#
loop_
_entity_poly.entity_id
_entity_poly.type
_entity_poly.pdbx_seq_one_letter_code
_entity_poly.pdbx_strand_id
1 'polypeptide(L)'
;MKAELVLILLLFFFNKKNQSKKSNIPIDKDNNILDTKLGTSIDKTINLNVPYTLEKIRIMKKIGSYFPEEFVPILNKSLIITEKIITLYETVEFMQVSEANYIKKTIPVKNSKERLSYIINTIQKEMPKEEIKNMGMAMEMILNMDKYKKMLTILNSVMSDPESLNDPTKMLNLIEPFIQDKDEKEKEKLKDMAKMLEIMKTLDTSKKTKKEDQKSKE
;
A
#
# COMPACT_ATOMS: atom_id res chain seq x y z
N MET A 1 43.35 27.90 -7.69
CA MET A 1 43.64 26.45 -7.79
C MET A 1 42.79 25.57 -6.87
N LYS A 2 42.91 25.60 -5.52
CA LYS A 2 42.18 24.66 -4.64
C LYS A 2 40.65 24.77 -4.67
N ALA A 3 40.10 25.98 -4.76
CA ALA A 3 38.64 26.20 -4.84
C ALA A 3 38.03 25.79 -6.21
N GLU A 4 38.80 25.96 -7.29
CA GLU A 4 38.39 25.58 -8.65
C GLU A 4 38.30 24.05 -8.78
N LEU A 5 39.22 23.31 -8.17
CA LEU A 5 39.18 21.84 -8.14
C LEU A 5 37.97 21.30 -7.37
N VAL A 6 37.61 21.94 -6.25
CA VAL A 6 36.38 21.58 -5.51
C VAL A 6 35.15 21.77 -6.39
N LEU A 7 35.09 22.87 -7.14
CA LEU A 7 33.98 23.18 -8.04
C LEU A 7 33.88 22.17 -9.19
N ILE A 8 35.00 21.77 -9.79
CA ILE A 8 35.03 20.76 -10.85
C ILE A 8 34.52 19.40 -10.34
N LEU A 9 34.95 18.98 -9.14
CA LEU A 9 34.45 17.77 -8.50
C LEU A 9 32.95 17.83 -8.20
N LEU A 10 32.45 18.98 -7.74
CA LEU A 10 31.01 19.20 -7.52
C LEU A 10 30.22 19.06 -8.82
N LEU A 11 30.72 19.64 -9.93
CA LEU A 11 30.07 19.50 -11.24
C LEU A 11 30.03 18.05 -11.71
N PHE A 12 31.04 17.23 -11.40
CA PHE A 12 31.02 15.80 -11.72
C PHE A 12 29.89 15.04 -11.01
N PHE A 13 29.63 15.35 -9.74
CA PHE A 13 28.53 14.73 -8.99
C PHE A 13 27.15 15.09 -9.54
N PHE A 14 26.97 16.32 -10.04
CA PHE A 14 25.68 16.83 -10.49
C PHE A 14 25.39 16.62 -11.97
N ASN A 15 26.41 16.36 -12.79
CA ASN A 15 26.23 16.27 -14.24
C ASN A 15 25.76 14.87 -14.67
N LYS A 16 24.46 14.72 -14.89
CA LYS A 16 23.86 13.60 -15.61
C LYS A 16 23.79 13.96 -17.11
N LYS A 17 24.47 13.20 -17.97
CA LYS A 17 24.31 13.31 -19.44
C LYS A 17 22.82 13.12 -19.79
N ASN A 18 22.20 14.17 -20.32
CA ASN A 18 20.77 14.31 -20.66
C ASN A 18 20.12 13.02 -21.17
N GLN A 19 19.25 12.42 -20.36
CA GLN A 19 18.20 11.48 -20.76
C GLN A 19 16.97 11.64 -19.83
N SER A 20 16.56 12.88 -19.56
CA SER A 20 15.30 13.15 -18.83
C SER A 20 14.23 13.63 -19.81
N LYS A 21 13.18 12.83 -19.95
CA LYS A 21 11.89 13.23 -20.53
C LYS A 21 11.50 14.59 -19.95
N LYS A 22 11.20 15.55 -20.84
CA LYS A 22 10.62 16.84 -20.48
C LYS A 22 9.26 16.60 -19.80
N SER A 23 9.15 16.98 -18.53
CA SER A 23 7.86 17.25 -17.91
C SER A 23 7.67 18.76 -17.96
N ASN A 24 6.75 19.23 -18.80
CA ASN A 24 6.33 20.63 -18.84
C ASN A 24 5.24 20.81 -17.78
N ILE A 25 5.48 21.63 -16.77
CA ILE A 25 4.42 22.15 -15.90
C ILE A 25 4.34 23.66 -16.18
N PRO A 26 3.19 24.19 -16.63
CA PRO A 26 3.01 25.63 -16.78
C PRO A 26 2.83 26.26 -15.40
N ILE A 27 3.64 27.29 -15.09
CA ILE A 27 3.51 28.09 -13.87
C ILE A 27 2.61 29.28 -14.23
N ASP A 28 1.41 29.29 -13.67
CA ASP A 28 0.51 30.43 -13.72
C ASP A 28 0.99 31.51 -12.75
N LYS A 29 0.99 32.75 -13.21
CA LYS A 29 1.37 33.93 -12.44
C LYS A 29 0.17 34.36 -11.61
N ASP A 30 0.32 34.45 -10.29
CA ASP A 30 -0.08 35.65 -9.54
C ASP A 30 0.23 35.55 -8.03
N ASN A 31 1.05 36.51 -7.60
CA ASN A 31 0.95 37.30 -6.36
C ASN A 31 0.83 36.57 -5.01
N ASN A 32 1.91 36.60 -4.21
CA ASN A 32 2.00 37.52 -3.07
C ASN A 32 3.38 37.46 -2.38
N ILE A 33 3.80 38.66 -2.00
CA ILE A 33 5.13 39.06 -1.54
C ILE A 33 5.38 38.59 -0.10
N LEU A 34 6.52 37.92 0.13
CA LEU A 34 7.18 37.86 1.42
C LEU A 34 8.66 38.16 1.20
N ASP A 35 8.99 39.45 1.37
CA ASP A 35 10.34 40.01 1.32
C ASP A 35 11.21 39.42 2.44
N THR A 36 11.86 38.30 2.13
CA THR A 36 13.11 37.94 2.80
C THR A 36 14.24 38.23 1.83
N LYS A 37 14.85 39.42 2.00
CA LYS A 37 16.13 39.77 1.39
C LYS A 37 17.19 38.75 1.85
N LEU A 38 17.33 37.66 1.11
CA LEU A 38 18.58 36.92 0.99
C LEU A 38 19.01 37.03 -0.46
N GLY A 39 20.12 37.75 -0.66
CA GLY A 39 20.54 38.31 -1.93
C GLY A 39 20.55 37.33 -3.10
N THR A 40 19.91 37.77 -4.18
CA THR A 40 20.44 37.82 -5.55
C THR A 40 21.00 36.52 -6.15
N SER A 41 20.27 36.04 -7.18
CA SER A 41 20.79 35.38 -8.39
C SER A 41 21.09 33.87 -8.29
N ILE A 42 20.06 33.05 -8.11
CA ILE A 42 20.10 31.65 -8.56
C ILE A 42 18.78 31.32 -9.32
N ASP A 43 18.57 31.96 -10.47
CA ASP A 43 17.59 31.53 -11.49
C ASP A 43 18.09 30.32 -12.30
N LYS A 44 18.95 29.49 -11.69
CA LYS A 44 19.22 28.14 -12.18
C LYS A 44 18.51 27.20 -11.23
N THR A 45 17.36 26.68 -11.66
CA THR A 45 16.76 25.50 -11.07
C THR A 45 17.81 24.39 -11.06
N ILE A 46 18.44 24.18 -9.90
CA ILE A 46 19.36 23.06 -9.69
C ILE A 46 18.48 21.81 -9.68
N ASN A 47 18.34 21.16 -10.83
CA ASN A 47 17.69 19.87 -10.93
C ASN A 47 18.68 18.81 -10.43
N LEU A 48 18.67 18.58 -9.11
CA LEU A 48 19.53 17.62 -8.45
C LEU A 48 18.91 16.22 -8.52
N ASN A 49 19.59 15.27 -9.16
CA ASN A 49 19.20 13.87 -9.08
C ASN A 49 19.79 13.25 -7.81
N VAL A 50 19.03 13.25 -6.71
CA VAL A 50 19.48 12.75 -5.41
C VAL A 50 19.97 11.29 -5.46
N PRO A 51 19.23 10.32 -6.04
CA PRO A 51 19.68 8.92 -6.10
C PRO A 51 21.02 8.73 -6.83
N TYR A 52 21.19 9.38 -7.98
CA TYR A 52 22.43 9.33 -8.76
C TYR A 52 23.60 9.96 -8.00
N THR A 53 23.37 11.11 -7.36
CA THR A 53 24.42 11.84 -6.66
C THR A 53 24.93 11.05 -5.45
N LEU A 54 24.02 10.41 -4.69
CA LEU A 54 24.37 9.51 -3.60
C LEU A 54 25.18 8.30 -4.07
N GLU A 55 24.83 7.72 -5.22
CA GLU A 55 25.60 6.63 -5.81
C GLU A 55 27.03 7.06 -6.14
N LYS A 56 27.20 8.24 -6.76
CA LYS A 56 28.53 8.77 -7.07
C LYS A 56 29.35 9.08 -5.83
N ILE A 57 28.73 9.66 -4.78
CA ILE A 57 29.38 9.86 -3.47
C ILE A 57 29.87 8.52 -2.91
N ARG A 58 29.03 7.48 -2.94
CA ARG A 58 29.39 6.14 -2.45
C ARG A 58 30.57 5.54 -3.22
N ILE A 59 30.56 5.64 -4.55
CA ILE A 59 31.67 5.17 -5.38
C ILE A 59 32.93 5.95 -5.04
N MET A 60 32.84 7.29 -4.97
CA MET A 60 33.99 8.15 -4.69
C MET A 60 34.60 7.88 -3.31
N LYS A 61 33.79 7.63 -2.28
CA LYS A 61 34.28 7.22 -0.95
C LYS A 61 35.05 5.90 -0.99
N LYS A 62 34.64 4.95 -1.85
CA LYS A 62 35.33 3.65 -2.01
C LYS A 62 36.66 3.78 -2.76
N ILE A 63 36.72 4.64 -3.77
CA ILE A 63 37.94 4.82 -4.58
C ILE A 63 38.86 5.92 -4.03
N GLY A 64 38.40 6.72 -3.07
CA GLY A 64 39.10 7.90 -2.55
C GLY A 64 40.48 7.59 -1.98
N SER A 65 40.67 6.42 -1.37
CA SER A 65 41.95 5.97 -0.82
C SER A 65 43.02 5.67 -1.87
N TYR A 66 42.65 5.56 -3.16
CA TYR A 66 43.59 5.32 -4.26
C TYR A 66 44.00 6.62 -4.98
N PHE A 67 43.47 7.77 -4.56
CA PHE A 67 43.92 9.07 -5.06
C PHE A 67 45.25 9.48 -4.40
N PRO A 68 46.08 10.28 -5.08
CA PRO A 68 47.28 10.83 -4.46
C PRO A 68 46.91 11.66 -3.21
N GLU A 69 47.76 11.60 -2.19
CA GLU A 69 47.50 12.15 -0.84
C GLU A 69 47.11 13.64 -0.87
N GLU A 70 47.72 14.41 -1.76
CA GLU A 70 47.45 15.83 -2.00
C GLU A 70 46.00 16.13 -2.40
N PHE A 71 45.30 15.18 -3.02
CA PHE A 71 43.90 15.34 -3.46
C PHE A 71 42.89 14.92 -2.39
N VAL A 72 43.29 14.11 -1.40
CA VAL A 72 42.38 13.58 -0.37
C VAL A 72 41.65 14.70 0.39
N PRO A 73 42.30 15.79 0.85
CA PRO A 73 41.61 16.88 1.54
C PRO A 73 40.56 17.58 0.66
N ILE A 74 40.86 17.74 -0.63
CA ILE A 74 39.97 18.38 -1.61
C ILE A 74 38.76 17.48 -1.86
N LEU A 75 39.00 16.19 -2.08
CA LEU A 75 37.96 15.19 -2.30
C LEU A 75 37.02 15.09 -1.10
N ASN A 76 37.56 15.00 0.12
CA ASN A 76 36.75 14.97 1.35
C ASN A 76 35.91 16.24 1.50
N LYS A 77 36.49 17.41 1.23
CA LYS A 77 35.76 18.68 1.28
C LYS A 77 34.62 18.72 0.26
N SER A 78 34.87 18.29 -0.98
CA SER A 78 33.84 18.21 -2.02
C SER A 78 32.72 17.24 -1.62
N LEU A 79 33.05 16.07 -1.08
CA LEU A 79 32.06 15.10 -0.61
C LEU A 79 31.17 15.68 0.48
N ILE A 80 31.76 16.29 1.52
CA ILE A 80 31.01 16.91 2.62
C ILE A 80 30.10 18.02 2.10
N ILE A 81 30.59 18.87 1.19
CA ILE A 81 29.78 19.94 0.60
C ILE A 81 28.61 19.34 -0.21
N THR A 82 28.87 18.30 -1.00
CA THR A 82 27.84 17.64 -1.81
C THR A 82 26.74 17.05 -0.92
N GLU A 83 27.12 16.37 0.17
CA GLU A 83 26.16 15.81 1.13
C GLU A 83 25.29 16.91 1.76
N LYS A 84 25.90 18.03 2.17
CA LYS A 84 25.15 19.19 2.71
C LYS A 84 24.17 19.77 1.68
N ILE A 85 24.55 19.84 0.41
CA ILE A 85 23.68 20.32 -0.67
C ILE A 85 22.49 19.37 -0.87
N ILE A 86 22.72 18.05 -0.86
CA ILE A 86 21.65 17.06 -0.97
C ILE A 86 20.65 17.23 0.18
N THR A 87 21.12 17.29 1.42
CA THR A 87 20.25 17.46 2.58
C THR A 87 19.47 18.78 2.51
N LEU A 88 20.12 19.87 2.10
CA LEU A 88 19.43 21.15 1.93
C LEU A 88 18.34 21.07 0.85
N TYR A 89 18.63 20.40 -0.28
CA TYR A 89 17.67 20.20 -1.37
C TYR A 89 16.44 19.42 -0.90
N GLU A 90 16.63 18.27 -0.24
CA GLU A 90 15.53 17.46 0.31
C GLU A 90 14.72 18.23 1.36
N THR A 91 15.39 19.03 2.19
CA THR A 91 14.72 19.85 3.21
C THR A 91 13.86 20.94 2.55
N VAL A 92 14.38 21.63 1.54
CA VAL A 92 13.63 22.65 0.79
C VAL A 92 12.46 22.01 0.05
N GLU A 93 12.67 20.85 -0.59
CA GLU A 93 11.60 20.08 -1.25
C GLU A 93 10.51 19.70 -0.24
N PHE A 94 10.89 19.22 0.95
CA PHE A 94 9.96 18.93 2.03
C PHE A 94 9.18 20.17 2.50
N MET A 95 9.83 21.33 2.65
CA MET A 95 9.15 22.58 3.01
C MET A 95 8.18 23.07 1.93
N GLN A 96 8.44 22.77 0.65
CA GLN A 96 7.54 23.08 -0.46
C GLN A 96 6.31 22.16 -0.50
N VAL A 97 6.32 21.04 0.22
CA VAL A 97 5.11 20.22 0.41
C VAL A 97 4.12 21.06 1.19
N SER A 98 3.19 21.69 0.47
CA SER A 98 2.20 22.58 1.06
C SER A 98 1.42 21.89 2.20
N GLU A 99 0.99 22.69 3.18
CA GLU A 99 0.09 22.25 4.26
C GLU A 99 -1.22 21.61 3.74
N ALA A 100 -1.51 21.68 2.44
CA ALA A 100 -2.64 21.02 1.79
C ALA A 100 -2.66 19.49 2.01
N ASN A 101 -1.51 18.86 2.26
CA ASN A 101 -1.42 17.42 2.46
C ASN A 101 -1.65 16.98 3.92
N TYR A 102 -1.86 17.93 4.85
CA TYR A 102 -2.08 17.65 6.26
C TYR A 102 -3.57 17.78 6.63
N ILE A 103 -3.97 17.15 7.74
CA ILE A 103 -5.37 17.12 8.20
C ILE A 103 -5.77 18.53 8.66
N LYS A 104 -6.55 19.25 7.83
CA LYS A 104 -7.03 20.60 8.15
C LYS A 104 -8.28 20.64 9.03
N LYS A 105 -9.16 19.64 8.87
CA LYS A 105 -10.46 19.56 9.56
C LYS A 105 -10.83 18.10 9.80
N THR A 106 -11.48 17.85 10.93
CA THR A 106 -12.08 16.54 11.21
C THR A 106 -13.39 16.40 10.45
N ILE A 107 -13.62 15.23 9.83
CA ILE A 107 -14.91 14.89 9.26
C ILE A 107 -15.87 14.57 10.42
N PRO A 108 -17.01 15.27 10.56
CA PRO A 108 -17.98 14.96 11.59
C PRO A 108 -18.58 13.58 11.33
N VAL A 109 -18.60 12.74 12.36
CA VAL A 109 -19.10 11.35 12.31
C VAL A 109 -20.02 11.15 13.50
N LYS A 110 -21.13 10.44 13.28
CA LYS A 110 -22.21 10.30 14.25
C LYS A 110 -21.80 9.51 15.49
N ASN A 111 -20.95 8.50 15.32
CA ASN A 111 -20.49 7.64 16.41
C ASN A 111 -19.15 6.96 16.11
N SER A 112 -18.58 6.29 17.12
CA SER A 112 -17.29 5.61 17.03
C SER A 112 -17.26 4.46 16.03
N LYS A 113 -18.40 3.77 15.83
CA LYS A 113 -18.50 2.67 14.86
C LYS A 113 -18.36 3.18 13.43
N GLU A 114 -19.08 4.25 13.10
CA GLU A 114 -19.00 4.91 11.80
C GLU A 114 -17.59 5.45 11.54
N ARG A 115 -16.97 6.05 12.56
CA ARG A 115 -15.57 6.50 12.48
C ARG A 115 -14.62 5.35 12.13
N LEU A 116 -14.76 4.22 12.82
CA LEU A 116 -13.92 3.05 12.57
C LEU A 116 -14.14 2.49 11.16
N SER A 117 -15.39 2.42 10.69
CA SER A 117 -15.70 1.99 9.32
C SER A 117 -15.03 2.87 8.27
N TYR A 118 -15.05 4.20 8.41
CA TYR A 118 -14.34 5.08 7.49
C TYR A 118 -12.82 4.85 7.49
N ILE A 119 -12.23 4.64 8.67
CA ILE A 119 -10.79 4.36 8.81
C ILE A 119 -10.43 3.04 8.10
N ILE A 120 -11.17 1.97 8.40
CA ILE A 120 -10.95 0.63 7.82
C ILE A 120 -11.07 0.69 6.29
N ASN A 121 -12.14 1.30 5.78
CA ASN A 121 -12.40 1.39 4.34
C ASN A 121 -11.32 2.20 3.62
N THR A 122 -10.85 3.29 4.23
CA THR A 122 -9.77 4.11 3.66
C THR A 122 -8.47 3.30 3.57
N ILE A 123 -8.09 2.59 4.63
CA ILE A 123 -6.88 1.75 4.64
C ILE A 123 -6.98 0.65 3.58
N GLN A 124 -8.12 -0.04 3.49
CA GLN A 124 -8.32 -1.10 2.49
C GLN A 124 -8.28 -0.61 1.04
N LYS A 125 -8.67 0.64 0.81
CA LYS A 125 -8.67 1.26 -0.53
C LYS A 125 -7.26 1.68 -0.95
N GLU A 126 -6.48 2.25 -0.03
CA GLU A 126 -5.19 2.85 -0.33
C GLU A 126 -4.00 1.87 -0.17
N MET A 127 -4.19 0.73 0.50
CA MET A 127 -3.14 -0.28 0.70
C MET A 127 -3.43 -1.61 0.00
N PRO A 128 -2.42 -2.22 -0.66
CA PRO A 128 -2.54 -3.56 -1.21
C PRO A 128 -2.66 -4.62 -0.09
N LYS A 129 -3.33 -5.73 -0.40
CA LYS A 129 -3.66 -6.78 0.59
C LYS A 129 -2.42 -7.43 1.19
N GLU A 130 -1.35 -7.53 0.41
CA GLU A 130 -0.07 -8.10 0.82
C GLU A 130 0.61 -7.26 1.90
N GLU A 131 0.52 -5.93 1.81
CA GLU A 131 1.06 -5.00 2.82
C GLU A 131 0.24 -5.03 4.11
N ILE A 132 -1.08 -5.16 3.99
CA ILE A 132 -1.98 -5.34 5.15
C ILE A 132 -1.59 -6.58 5.97
N LYS A 133 -1.25 -7.68 5.30
CA LYS A 133 -0.82 -8.92 5.97
C LYS A 133 0.50 -8.74 6.72
N ASN A 134 1.39 -7.88 6.21
CA ASN A 134 2.69 -7.60 6.81
C ASN A 134 2.62 -6.64 8.01
N MET A 135 1.49 -5.95 8.24
CA MET A 135 1.27 -5.11 9.43
C MET A 135 1.02 -5.91 10.72
N GLY A 136 0.83 -7.22 10.60
CA GLY A 136 0.67 -8.13 11.74
C GLY A 136 -0.78 -8.51 12.04
N MET A 137 -0.93 -9.56 12.86
CA MET A 137 -2.20 -10.28 13.07
C MET A 137 -3.34 -9.40 13.60
N ALA A 138 -3.04 -8.43 14.48
CA ALA A 138 -4.04 -7.54 15.04
C ALA A 138 -4.68 -6.64 13.97
N MET A 139 -3.87 -6.13 13.03
CA MET A 139 -4.37 -5.28 11.95
C MET A 139 -5.17 -6.08 10.93
N GLU A 140 -4.70 -7.28 10.60
CA GLU A 140 -5.42 -8.23 9.77
C GLU A 140 -6.81 -8.56 10.37
N MET A 141 -6.89 -8.72 11.68
CA MET A 141 -8.14 -8.99 12.40
C MET A 141 -9.10 -7.81 12.34
N ILE A 142 -8.63 -6.58 12.61
CA ILE A 142 -9.46 -5.37 12.58
C ILE A 142 -10.01 -5.12 11.17
N LEU A 143 -9.16 -5.21 10.15
CA LEU A 143 -9.57 -4.94 8.77
C LEU A 143 -10.50 -6.01 8.21
N ASN A 144 -10.37 -7.27 8.65
CA ASN A 144 -11.25 -8.35 8.22
C ASN A 144 -12.34 -8.69 9.26
N MET A 145 -12.61 -7.79 10.22
CA MET A 145 -13.52 -8.06 11.33
C MET A 145 -14.92 -8.47 10.86
N ASP A 146 -15.42 -7.90 9.77
CA ASP A 146 -16.71 -8.28 9.20
C ASP A 146 -16.72 -9.74 8.71
N LYS A 147 -15.63 -10.22 8.10
CA LYS A 147 -15.51 -11.63 7.69
C LYS A 147 -15.46 -12.56 8.90
N TYR A 148 -14.67 -12.18 9.92
CA TYR A 148 -14.60 -12.97 11.16
C TYR A 148 -15.94 -13.02 11.88
N LYS A 149 -16.67 -11.89 11.94
CA LYS A 149 -18.01 -11.83 12.52
C LYS A 149 -18.98 -12.74 11.77
N LYS A 150 -18.99 -12.71 10.43
CA LYS A 150 -19.80 -13.62 9.60
C LYS A 150 -19.47 -15.09 9.90
N MET A 151 -18.18 -15.43 10.01
CA MET A 151 -17.74 -16.78 10.35
C MET A 151 -18.20 -17.20 11.75
N LEU A 152 -18.13 -16.31 12.73
CA LEU A 152 -18.61 -16.54 14.10
C LEU A 152 -20.13 -16.72 14.15
N THR A 153 -20.88 -15.96 13.35
CA THR A 153 -22.34 -16.14 13.21
C THR A 153 -22.69 -17.52 12.65
N ILE A 154 -21.96 -18.00 11.63
CA ILE A 154 -22.12 -19.37 11.12
C ILE A 154 -21.80 -20.38 12.22
N LEU A 155 -20.67 -20.23 12.90
CA LEU A 155 -20.25 -21.17 13.95
C LEU A 155 -21.31 -21.28 15.05
N ASN A 156 -21.84 -20.14 15.51
CA ASN A 156 -22.92 -20.11 16.49
C ASN A 156 -24.20 -20.76 15.96
N SER A 157 -24.54 -20.56 14.68
CA SER A 157 -25.72 -21.18 14.06
C SER A 157 -25.59 -22.70 13.99
N VAL A 158 -24.41 -23.21 13.63
CA VAL A 158 -24.12 -24.65 13.57
C VAL A 158 -24.13 -25.26 14.97
N MET A 159 -23.59 -24.55 15.96
CA MET A 159 -23.55 -25.03 17.35
C MET A 159 -24.93 -25.04 18.01
N SER A 160 -25.79 -24.08 17.66
CA SER A 160 -27.17 -23.96 18.20
C SER A 160 -28.16 -24.91 17.53
N ASP A 161 -27.94 -25.24 16.25
CA ASP A 161 -28.76 -26.21 15.50
C ASP A 161 -27.83 -27.13 14.69
N PRO A 162 -27.28 -28.20 15.30
CA PRO A 162 -26.36 -29.12 14.62
C PRO A 162 -27.01 -29.83 13.42
N GLU A 163 -28.34 -29.97 13.42
CA GLU A 163 -29.09 -30.54 12.30
C GLU A 163 -29.29 -29.56 11.14
N SER A 164 -28.94 -28.27 11.30
CA SER A 164 -28.98 -27.28 10.23
C SER A 164 -28.07 -27.63 9.04
N LEU A 165 -27.03 -28.43 9.26
CA LEU A 165 -26.15 -28.95 8.20
C LEU A 165 -26.80 -30.06 7.38
N ASN A 166 -27.84 -30.71 7.92
CA ASN A 166 -28.56 -31.77 7.22
C ASN A 166 -29.65 -31.21 6.31
N ASP A 167 -30.02 -29.94 6.39
CA ASP A 167 -31.05 -29.32 5.54
C ASP A 167 -30.39 -28.41 4.48
N PRO A 168 -30.49 -28.75 3.17
CA PRO A 168 -29.92 -27.94 2.08
C PRO A 168 -30.32 -26.46 2.14
N THR A 169 -31.55 -26.19 2.57
CA THR A 169 -32.11 -24.83 2.66
C THR A 169 -31.47 -24.04 3.80
N LYS A 170 -31.24 -24.69 4.94
CA LYS A 170 -30.53 -24.07 6.07
C LYS A 170 -29.05 -23.91 5.76
N MET A 171 -28.46 -24.85 5.03
CA MET A 171 -27.08 -24.79 4.57
C MET A 171 -26.84 -23.63 3.59
N LEU A 172 -27.82 -23.35 2.71
CA LEU A 172 -27.85 -22.17 1.85
C LEU A 172 -27.81 -20.86 2.67
N ASN A 173 -28.61 -20.77 3.73
CA ASN A 173 -28.64 -19.60 4.61
C ASN A 173 -27.30 -19.39 5.35
N LEU A 174 -26.53 -20.46 5.62
CA LEU A 174 -25.20 -20.35 6.21
C LEU A 174 -24.18 -19.77 5.24
N ILE A 175 -24.28 -20.05 3.94
CA ILE A 175 -23.32 -19.55 2.93
C ILE A 175 -23.70 -18.20 2.33
N GLU A 176 -24.97 -17.80 2.45
CA GLU A 176 -25.51 -16.55 1.91
C GLU A 176 -24.74 -15.27 2.30
N PRO A 177 -24.23 -15.11 3.54
CA PRO A 177 -23.40 -13.95 3.92
C PRO A 177 -22.08 -13.85 3.15
N PHE A 178 -21.60 -14.95 2.55
CA PHE A 178 -20.40 -15.00 1.71
C PHE A 178 -20.72 -14.80 0.22
N ILE A 179 -21.98 -14.96 -0.18
CA ILE A 179 -22.46 -14.73 -1.55
C ILE A 179 -22.73 -13.24 -1.79
N GLN A 180 -23.29 -12.51 -0.82
CA GLN A 180 -23.76 -11.13 -1.02
C GLN A 180 -22.68 -10.15 -1.53
N ASP A 181 -21.45 -10.25 -1.05
CA ASP A 181 -20.36 -9.31 -1.36
C ASP A 181 -19.49 -9.75 -2.55
N LYS A 182 -19.83 -10.86 -3.21
CA LYS A 182 -19.07 -11.39 -4.34
C LYS A 182 -19.60 -10.89 -5.68
N ASP A 183 -18.70 -10.81 -6.65
CA ASP A 183 -19.01 -10.51 -8.04
C ASP A 183 -19.91 -11.58 -8.69
N GLU A 184 -20.64 -11.16 -9.73
CA GLU A 184 -21.79 -11.89 -10.27
C GLU A 184 -21.44 -13.30 -10.78
N LYS A 185 -20.24 -13.47 -11.34
CA LYS A 185 -19.69 -14.78 -11.74
C LYS A 185 -19.40 -15.70 -10.56
N GLU A 186 -18.93 -15.16 -9.43
CA GLU A 186 -18.67 -15.96 -8.23
C GLU A 186 -19.97 -16.32 -7.51
N LYS A 187 -20.97 -15.44 -7.54
CA LYS A 187 -22.32 -15.71 -7.02
C LYS A 187 -22.98 -16.89 -7.72
N GLU A 188 -22.87 -16.95 -9.04
CA GLU A 188 -23.45 -18.04 -9.85
C GLU A 188 -22.80 -19.39 -9.51
N LYS A 189 -21.45 -19.44 -9.45
CA LYS A 189 -20.72 -20.65 -9.05
C LYS A 189 -21.11 -21.18 -7.66
N LEU A 190 -21.31 -20.28 -6.69
CA LEU A 190 -21.72 -20.66 -5.34
C LEU A 190 -23.16 -21.19 -5.31
N LYS A 191 -24.07 -20.60 -6.08
CA LYS A 191 -25.43 -21.13 -6.25
C LYS A 191 -25.43 -22.51 -6.89
N ASP A 192 -24.56 -22.75 -7.87
CA ASP A 192 -24.46 -24.05 -8.54
C ASP A 192 -23.87 -25.13 -7.62
N MET A 193 -22.88 -24.80 -6.79
CA MET A 193 -22.39 -25.72 -5.74
C MET A 193 -23.49 -26.10 -4.75
N ALA A 194 -24.33 -25.15 -4.35
CA ALA A 194 -25.45 -25.43 -3.46
C ALA A 194 -26.49 -26.36 -4.10
N LYS A 195 -26.82 -26.15 -5.38
CA LYS A 195 -27.69 -27.07 -6.14
C LYS A 195 -27.09 -28.47 -6.26
N MET A 196 -25.77 -28.58 -6.48
CA MET A 196 -25.10 -29.89 -6.51
C MET A 196 -25.18 -30.64 -5.18
N LEU A 197 -25.07 -29.95 -4.05
CA LEU A 197 -25.23 -30.55 -2.72
C LEU A 197 -26.66 -31.07 -2.50
N GLU A 198 -27.66 -30.32 -2.95
CA GLU A 198 -29.07 -30.73 -2.93
C GLU A 198 -29.28 -32.00 -3.78
N ILE A 199 -28.68 -32.06 -4.97
CA ILE A 199 -28.72 -33.22 -5.86
C ILE A 199 -27.99 -34.43 -5.23
N MET A 200 -26.81 -34.24 -4.64
CA MET A 200 -26.08 -35.34 -3.98
C MET A 200 -26.88 -35.93 -2.82
N LYS A 201 -27.52 -35.09 -2.00
CA LYS A 201 -28.32 -35.55 -0.87
C LYS A 201 -29.56 -36.33 -1.32
N THR A 202 -30.25 -35.87 -2.38
CA THR A 202 -31.42 -36.57 -2.94
C THR A 202 -31.05 -37.89 -3.63
N LEU A 203 -29.87 -37.96 -4.24
CA LEU A 203 -29.33 -39.20 -4.79
C LEU A 203 -28.96 -40.20 -3.69
N ASP A 204 -28.44 -39.75 -2.55
CA ASP A 204 -28.05 -40.62 -1.44
C ASP A 204 -29.26 -41.15 -0.64
N THR A 205 -30.35 -40.38 -0.51
CA THR A 205 -31.61 -40.87 0.07
C THR A 205 -32.29 -41.92 -0.81
N SER A 206 -32.10 -41.89 -2.14
CA SER A 206 -32.66 -42.91 -3.05
C SER A 206 -32.07 -44.32 -2.85
N LYS A 207 -30.92 -44.45 -2.18
CA LYS A 207 -30.28 -45.74 -1.86
C LYS A 207 -30.80 -46.40 -0.59
N LYS A 208 -31.48 -45.69 0.30
CA LYS A 208 -31.93 -46.23 1.60
C LYS A 208 -33.30 -46.93 1.57
N THR A 209 -34.11 -46.73 0.54
CA THR A 209 -35.51 -47.24 0.50
C THR A 209 -35.66 -48.64 -0.12
N LYS A 210 -34.58 -49.39 -0.41
CA LYS A 210 -34.65 -50.71 -1.07
C LYS A 210 -34.29 -51.91 -0.18
N LYS A 211 -34.31 -51.79 1.15
CA LYS A 211 -33.88 -52.88 2.05
C LYS A 211 -34.91 -53.43 3.05
N GLU A 212 -36.19 -53.11 2.95
CA GLU A 212 -37.20 -53.63 3.91
C GLU A 212 -38.27 -54.59 3.35
N ASP A 213 -38.32 -54.88 2.04
CA ASP A 213 -39.39 -55.76 1.48
C ASP A 213 -38.94 -57.18 1.05
N GLN A 214 -37.84 -57.71 1.61
CA GLN A 214 -37.46 -59.12 1.41
C GLN A 214 -37.10 -59.80 2.73
N LYS A 215 -38.07 -59.88 3.66
CA LYS A 215 -38.05 -60.88 4.73
C LYS A 215 -39.46 -61.25 5.21
N SER A 216 -40.29 -61.77 4.30
CA SER A 216 -41.36 -62.69 4.66
C SER A 216 -41.55 -63.70 3.52
N LYS A 217 -41.63 -64.99 3.88
CA LYS A 217 -41.64 -66.20 3.03
C LYS A 217 -40.25 -66.79 2.72
N GLU A 218 -39.67 -67.48 3.69
CA GLU A 218 -39.63 -68.95 3.78
C GLU A 218 -39.20 -69.38 5.20
#